data_AF-A0A3D8WU11-F1
#
_entry.id   AF-A0A3D8WU11-F1
#
_cell.length_a   1.000
_cell.length_b   1.000
_cell.length_c   1.000
_cell.angle_alpha   90.00
_cell.angle_beta   90.00
_cell.angle_gamma   90.00
#
_symmetry.space_group_name_H-M   'P 1'
#
loop_
_entity.id
_entity.type
_entity.pdbx_description
1 polymer ?
#
loop_
_entity_poly.entity_id
_entity_poly.type
_entity_poly.pdbx_seq_one_letter_code
_entity_poly.pdbx_strand_id
1 'polypeptide(L)' 'MGNTNITQEVLLEEIERIREVLIDTALKEGLASKNTVKVSQVLDMMLNELEEIY' A
#
# COMPACT_ATOMS: atom_id res chain seq x y z
N MET A 1 -18.44 -14.32 -10.28
CA MET A 1 -17.35 -13.36 -10.54
C MET A 1 -17.69 -12.12 -9.72
N GLY A 2 -17.11 -12.01 -8.54
CA GLY A 2 -17.46 -10.96 -7.57
C GLY A 2 -16.73 -9.69 -7.93
N ASN A 3 -17.40 -8.74 -8.57
CA ASN A 3 -16.90 -7.38 -8.68
C ASN A 3 -17.01 -6.74 -7.30
N THR A 4 -15.98 -6.92 -6.47
CA THR A 4 -15.69 -5.95 -5.42
C THR A 4 -15.25 -4.69 -6.15
N ASN A 5 -16.20 -3.82 -6.48
CA ASN A 5 -15.88 -2.45 -6.89
C ASN A 5 -15.19 -1.81 -5.69
N ILE A 6 -13.86 -1.93 -5.63
CA ILE A 6 -13.04 -1.08 -4.78
C ILE A 6 -13.24 0.30 -5.40
N THR A 7 -14.03 1.14 -4.74
CA THR A 7 -14.16 2.53 -5.17
C THR A 7 -12.82 3.21 -4.96
N GLN A 8 -12.48 4.18 -5.81
CA GLN A 8 -11.24 4.96 -5.70
C GLN A 8 -10.97 5.45 -4.27
N GLU A 9 -12.02 5.85 -3.56
CA GLU A 9 -11.96 6.26 -2.15
C GLU A 9 -11.49 5.15 -1.21
N VAL A 10 -11.99 3.92 -1.38
CA VAL A 10 -11.54 2.75 -0.59
C VAL A 10 -10.09 2.40 -0.90
N LEU A 11 -9.67 2.49 -2.16
CA LEU A 11 -8.27 2.27 -2.55
C LEU A 11 -7.34 3.32 -1.92
N LEU A 12 -7.73 4.59 -1.96
CA LEU A 12 -6.99 5.69 -1.33
C LEU A 12 -6.87 5.49 0.19
N GLU A 13 -7.95 5.11 0.86
CA GLU A 13 -7.91 4.81 2.30
C GLU A 13 -6.94 3.67 2.63
N GLU A 14 -6.94 2.59 1.85
CA GLU A 14 -6.03 1.46 2.09
C GLU A 14 -4.58 1.84 1.79
N ILE A 15 -4.32 2.67 0.78
CA ILE A 15 -2.99 3.21 0.48
C ILE A 15 -2.44 3.99 1.69
N GLU A 16 -3.26 4.85 2.30
CA GLU A 16 -2.86 5.59 3.50
C GLU A 16 -2.59 4.64 4.69
N ARG A 17 -3.46 3.64 4.90
CA ARG A 17 -3.23 2.62 5.95
C ARG A 17 -1.91 1.87 5.75
N ILE A 18 -1.62 1.41 4.53
CA ILE A 18 -0.37 0.70 4.23
C ILE A 18 0.84 1.62 4.33
N ARG A 19 0.71 2.90 3.98
CA ARG A 19 1.79 3.89 4.17
C ARG A 19 2.15 4.05 5.65
N GLU A 20 1.17 4.13 6.55
CA GLU A 20 1.42 4.16 7.99
C GLU A 20 2.16 2.90 8.46
N VAL A 21 1.72 1.72 8.02
CA VAL A 21 2.40 0.45 8.32
C VAL A 21 3.84 0.44 7.80
N LEU A 22 4.10 0.98 6.61
CA LEU A 22 5.44 1.09 6.04
C LEU A 22 6.34 1.95 6.92
N ILE A 23 5.88 3.14 7.31
CA ILE A 23 6.62 4.07 8.16
C ILE A 23 6.95 3.41 9.50
N ASP A 24 5.94 2.80 10.13
CA ASP A 24 6.10 2.11 11.40
C ASP A 24 7.10 0.95 11.32
N THR A 25 7.05 0.17 10.25
CA THR A 25 7.97 -0.95 10.02
C THR A 25 9.38 -0.44 9.77
N ALA A 26 9.54 0.61 8.96
CA ALA A 26 10.83 1.25 8.70
C ALA A 26 11.47 1.83 9.97
N LEU A 27 10.67 2.44 10.85
CA LEU A 27 11.14 2.96 12.14
C LEU A 27 11.59 1.85 13.09
N LYS A 28 10.88 0.72 13.10
CA LYS A 28 11.16 -0.42 14.01
C LYS A 28 12.30 -1.32 13.52
N GLU A 29 12.37 -1.55 12.21
CA GLU A 29 13.23 -2.58 11.62
C GLU A 29 14.31 -2.02 10.67
N GLY A 30 14.22 -0.73 10.32
CA GLY A 30 15.08 -0.08 9.33
C GLY A 30 14.52 -0.16 7.91
N LEU A 31 14.95 0.80 7.07
CA LEU A 31 14.44 0.94 5.71
C LEU A 31 14.76 -0.26 4.81
N ALA A 32 15.92 -0.88 5.01
CA ALA A 32 16.37 -2.03 4.23
C ALA A 32 15.93 -3.39 4.82
N SER A 33 15.07 -3.40 5.85
CA SER A 33 14.54 -4.66 6.39
C SER A 33 13.72 -5.38 5.33
N LYS A 34 13.74 -6.72 5.38
CA LYS A 34 12.94 -7.54 4.47
C LYS A 34 11.45 -7.25 4.58
N ASN A 35 10.95 -6.88 5.78
CA ASN A 35 9.54 -6.55 5.95
C ASN A 35 9.24 -5.16 5.40
N THR A 36 10.10 -4.17 5.66
CA THR A 36 9.94 -2.83 5.09
C THR A 36 9.88 -2.87 3.57
N VAL A 37 10.78 -3.64 2.93
CA VAL A 37 10.78 -3.84 1.47
C VAL A 37 9.52 -4.53 0.97
N LYS A 38 8.97 -5.49 1.72
CA LYS A 38 7.71 -6.15 1.34
C LYS A 38 6.53 -5.19 1.42
N VAL A 39 6.43 -4.42 2.50
CA VAL A 39 5.34 -3.45 2.67
C VAL A 39 5.42 -2.36 1.61
N SER A 40 6.62 -1.91 1.24
CA SER A 40 6.78 -0.93 0.16
C SER A 40 6.34 -1.48 -1.20
N GLN A 41 6.62 -2.76 -1.48
CA GLN A 41 6.13 -3.42 -2.71
C GLN A 41 4.60 -3.52 -2.75
N VAL A 42 3.96 -3.77 -1.61
CA VAL A 42 2.49 -3.75 -1.52
C VAL A 42 1.95 -2.35 -1.79
N LEU A 43 2.56 -1.33 -1.17
CA LEU A 43 2.18 0.06 -1.40
C LEU A 43 2.32 0.46 -2.87
N ASP A 44 3.42 0.09 -3.53
CA ASP A 44 3.67 0.35 -4.95
C ASP A 44 2.61 -0.31 -5.85
N MET A 45 2.23 -1.56 -5.58
CA MET A 45 1.18 -2.23 -6.36
C MET A 45 -0.16 -1.48 -6.26
N MET A 46 -0.51 -0.99 -5.08
CA MET A 46 -1.74 -0.24 -4.87
C MET A 46 -1.72 1.14 -5.53
N LEU A 47 -0.56 1.80 -5.51
CA LEU A 47 -0.37 3.08 -6.21
C LEU A 47 -0.50 2.90 -7.72
N ASN A 48 0.02 1.79 -8.27
CA ASN A 48 -0.15 1.48 -9.69
C ASN A 48 -1.62 1.19 -10.04
N GLU A 49 -2.36 0.46 -9.18
CA GLU A 49 -3.80 0.24 -9.36
C GLU A 49 -4.57 1.57 -9.34
N LEU A 50 -4.17 2.51 -8.48
CA LEU A 50 -4.76 3.84 -8.44
C LEU A 50 -4.45 4.63 -9.72
N GLU A 51 -3.23 4.53 -10.24
CA GLU A 51 -2.84 5.16 -11.50
C GLU A 51 -3.64 4.61 -12.69
N GLU A 52 -3.94 3.31 -12.73
CA GLU A 52 -4.79 2.71 -13.77
C GLU A 52 -6.25 3.21 -13.73
N ILE A 53 -6.72 3.69 -12.57
CA ILE A 53 -8.05 4.28 -12.42
C ILE A 53 -8.09 5.74 -12.93
N TYR A 54 -6.95 6.44 -12.96
CA TYR A 54 -6.84 7.85 -13.36
C TYR A 54 -6.59 8.05 -14.87
#